data_AF-A0A3D3GNM1-F1
#
_entry.id   AF-A0A3D3GNM1-F1
#
_cell.length_a   1.000
_cell.length_b   1.000
_cell.length_c   1.000
_cell.angle_alpha   90.00
_cell.angle_beta   90.00
_cell.angle_gamma   90.00
#
_symmetry.space_group_name_H-M   'P 1'
#
loop_
_entity.id
_entity.type
_entity.pdbx_description
1 polymer ?
#
loop_
_entity_poly.entity_id
_entity_poly.type
_entity_poly.pdbx_seq_one_letter_code
_entity_poly.pdbx_strand_id
1 'polypeptide(L)' 'MPLRELMRGFFDRLKSVSSGYASLSYELAGLRDADVVRLDVLVAEEAVPAFARIISRRRIQEEAESLVEKLRKLL' A
#
# COMPACT_ATOMS: atom_id res chain seq x y z
N MET A 1 -2.30 -0.13 -14.46
CA MET A 1 -2.05 -0.39 -13.02
C MET A 1 -1.81 0.93 -12.32
N PRO A 2 -2.31 1.17 -11.10
CA PRO A 2 -1.94 2.35 -10.33
C PRO A 2 -0.44 2.33 -10.03
N LEU A 3 0.25 3.47 -10.24
CA LEU A 3 1.70 3.57 -10.01
C LEU A 3 2.10 3.19 -8.58
N ARG A 4 1.23 3.48 -7.61
CA ARG A 4 1.39 3.10 -6.19
C ARG A 4 1.55 1.58 -5.99
N GLU A 5 0.87 0.76 -6.78
CA GLU A 5 0.98 -0.69 -6.66
C GLU A 5 2.32 -1.21 -7.22
N LEU A 6 2.85 -0.56 -8.26
CA LEU A 6 4.17 -0.88 -8.82
C LEU A 6 5.27 -0.70 -7.78
N MET A 7 5.18 0.34 -6.95
CA MET A 7 6.12 0.61 -5.86
C MET A 7 5.99 -0.34 -4.66
N ARG A 8 4.92 -1.15 -4.58
CA ARG A 8 4.62 -2.03 -3.45
C ARG A 8 5.18 -3.45 -3.63
N GLY A 9 6.42 -3.54 -4.11
CA GLY A 9 7.13 -4.80 -4.31
C GLY A 9 6.74 -5.57 -5.59
N PHE A 10 6.15 -4.91 -6.59
CA PHE A 10 5.81 -5.56 -7.86
C PHE A 10 7.06 -6.04 -8.60
N PHE A 11 8.13 -5.23 -8.62
CA PHE A 11 9.39 -5.59 -9.28
C PHE A 11 10.04 -6.83 -8.66
N ASP A 12 10.06 -6.93 -7.33
CA ASP A 12 10.61 -8.09 -6.63
C ASP A 12 9.84 -9.36 -6.96
N ARG A 13 8.50 -9.29 -6.96
CA ARG A 13 7.63 -10.42 -7.36
C ARG A 13 7.84 -10.79 -8.83
N LEU A 14 7.92 -9.81 -9.72
CA LEU A 14 8.14 -10.04 -11.14
C LEU A 14 9.46 -10.77 -11.38
N LYS A 15 10.55 -10.32 -10.76
CA LYS A 15 11.85 -10.95 -10.87
C LYS A 15 11.87 -12.34 -10.24
N SER A 16 11.22 -12.53 -9.10
CA SER A 16 11.13 -13.83 -8.43
C SER A 16 10.39 -14.88 -9.27
N VAL A 17 9.19 -14.56 -9.78
CA VAL A 17 8.36 -15.49 -10.58
C VAL A 17 9.00 -15.80 -11.93
N SER A 18 9.66 -14.81 -12.53
CA SER A 18 10.30 -14.98 -13.84
C SER A 18 11.73 -15.51 -13.76
N SER A 19 12.24 -15.88 -12.58
CA SER A 19 13.66 -16.25 -12.39
C SER A 19 14.64 -15.23 -12.98
N GLY A 20 14.25 -13.94 -12.95
CA GLY A 20 15.04 -12.83 -13.48
C GLY A 20 14.82 -12.50 -14.96
N TYR A 21 14.15 -13.36 -15.73
CA TYR A 21 13.97 -13.21 -17.18
C TYR A 21 13.03 -12.08 -17.59
N ALA A 22 12.06 -11.71 -16.75
CA ALA A 22 11.12 -10.64 -17.10
C ALA A 22 11.68 -9.26 -16.77
N SER A 23 11.44 -8.31 -17.67
CA SER A 23 11.67 -6.87 -17.49
C SER A 23 10.39 -6.11 -17.77
N LEU A 24 10.20 -4.98 -17.10
CA LEU A 24 9.03 -4.12 -17.27
C LEU A 24 9.51 -2.67 -17.43
N SER A 25 9.09 -2.02 -18.51
CA SER A 25 9.13 -0.57 -18.66
C SER A 25 7.71 -0.03 -18.55
N TYR A 26 7.54 1.15 -17.95
CA TYR A 26 6.24 1.81 -17.84
C TYR A 26 6.38 3.30 -18.17
N GLU A 27 5.30 3.85 -18.71
CA GLU A 27 5.16 5.28 -18.96
C GLU A 27 3.93 5.81 -18.21
N LEU A 28 3.94 7.09 -17.86
CA LEU A 28 2.82 7.74 -17.20
C LEU A 28 1.67 7.91 -18.20
N ALA A 29 0.67 7.04 -18.12
CA ALA A 29 -0.49 7.03 -19.00
C ALA A 29 -1.62 8.01 -18.58
N GLY A 30 -1.30 9.04 -17.79
CA GLY A 30 -2.26 10.04 -17.30
C GLY A 30 -2.92 9.72 -15.96
N LEU A 31 -3.64 10.71 -15.42
CA LEU A 31 -4.39 10.61 -14.17
C LEU A 31 -5.75 9.95 -14.41
N ARG A 32 -6.18 9.14 -13.44
CA ARG A 32 -7.48 8.46 -13.45
C ARG A 32 -8.06 8.51 -12.05
N ASP A 33 -9.39 8.61 -11.98
CA ASP A 33 -10.09 8.50 -10.71
C ASP A 33 -9.83 7.14 -10.06
N ALA A 34 -9.63 7.17 -8.75
CA ALA A 34 -9.33 5.99 -7.95
C ALA A 34 -10.27 5.93 -6.75
N ASP A 35 -10.84 4.74 -6.49
CA ASP A 35 -11.63 4.47 -5.29
C ASP A 35 -10.67 4.21 -4.11
N VAL A 36 -10.35 5.30 -3.42
CA VAL A 36 -9.45 5.35 -2.28
C VAL A 36 -10.12 5.96 -1.06
N VAL A 37 -9.66 5.55 0.12
CA VAL A 37 -10.09 6.06 1.40
C VAL A 37 -8.88 6.48 2.23
N ARG A 38 -9.09 7.40 3.17
CA ARG A 38 -8.11 7.73 4.21
C ARG A 38 -8.29 6.77 5.38
N LEU A 39 -7.23 6.10 5.77
CA LEU A 39 -7.14 5.30 6.98
C LEU A 39 -6.39 6.12 8.02
N ASP A 40 -7.07 6.50 9.10
CA ASP A 40 -6.49 7.17 10.26
C ASP A 40 -6.34 6.16 11.40
N VAL A 41 -5.33 6.38 12.24
CA VAL A 41 -4.98 5.47 13.34
C VAL A 41 -5.01 6.25 14.63
N LEU A 42 -5.77 5.73 15.59
CA LEU A 42 -5.90 6.31 16.91
C LEU A 42 -5.04 5.53 17.90
N VAL A 43 -4.25 6.25 18.69
CA VAL A 43 -3.46 5.70 19.79
C VAL A 43 -3.88 6.45 21.04
N ALA A 44 -4.39 5.73 22.04
CA ALA A 44 -4.97 6.34 23.25
C ALA A 44 -6.03 7.41 22.91
N GLU A 45 -6.94 7.10 21.99
CA GLU A 45 -8.01 8.00 21.51
C GLU A 45 -7.53 9.24 20.73
N GLU A 46 -6.22 9.43 20.57
CA GLU A 46 -5.65 10.51 19.77
C GLU A 46 -5.30 10.03 18.36
N ALA A 47 -5.78 10.75 17.34
CA ALA A 47 -5.38 10.48 15.96
C ALA A 47 -3.92 10.86 15.75
N VAL A 48 -3.12 9.92 15.27
CA VAL A 48 -1.69 10.14 14.97
C VAL A 48 -1.52 10.33 13.46
N PRO A 49 -1.35 11.57 12.95
CA PRO A 49 -1.33 11.83 11.52
C PRO A 49 -0.15 11.18 10.80
N ALA A 50 0.94 10.88 11.53
CA ALA A 50 2.11 10.20 10.98
C ALA A 50 1.80 8.77 10.49
N PHE A 51 0.74 8.14 11.00
CA PHE A 51 0.31 6.81 10.56
C PHE A 51 -0.85 6.85 9.57
N ALA A 52 -1.35 8.05 9.22
CA ALA A 52 -2.44 8.19 8.26
C ALA A 52 -1.99 7.79 6.85
N ARG A 53 -2.80 6.98 6.15
CA ARG A 53 -2.48 6.48 4.81
C ARG A 53 -3.69 6.51 3.89
N ILE A 54 -3.44 6.77 2.61
CA ILE A 54 -4.45 6.65 1.55
C ILE A 54 -4.35 5.25 0.95
N ILE A 55 -5.41 4.47 1.06
CA ILE A 55 -5.47 3.07 0.60
C ILE A 55 -6.70 2.83 -0.28
N SER A 56 -6.67 1.77 -1.08
CA SER A 56 -7.86 1.37 -1.84
C SER A 56 -8.95 0.85 -0.91
N ARG A 57 -10.20 1.20 -1.19
CA ARG A 57 -11.37 0.76 -0.42
C ARG A 57 -11.45 -0.78 -0.28
N ARG A 58 -11.00 -1.52 -1.28
CA ARG A 58 -11.03 -2.99 -1.28
C ARG A 58 -10.08 -3.63 -0.27
N ARG A 59 -9.09 -2.89 0.22
CA ARG A 59 -8.01 -3.41 1.07
C ARG A 59 -7.99 -2.78 2.47
N ILE A 60 -9.07 -2.12 2.85
CA ILE A 60 -9.19 -1.44 4.15
C ILE A 60 -8.90 -2.41 5.29
N GLN A 61 -9.59 -3.55 5.31
CA GLN A 61 -9.53 -4.50 6.42
C GLN A 61 -8.12 -5.08 6.62
N GLU A 62 -7.53 -5.62 5.54
CA GLU A 62 -6.19 -6.22 5.56
C GLU A 62 -5.11 -5.22 6.00
N GLU A 63 -5.15 -3.99 5.48
CA GLU A 63 -4.15 -2.97 5.82
C GLU A 63 -4.34 -2.43 7.24
N ALA A 64 -5.59 -2.27 7.70
CA ALA A 64 -5.90 -1.84 9.05
C ALA A 64 -5.39 -2.84 10.09
N GLU A 65 -5.73 -4.13 9.91
CA GLU A 65 -5.31 -5.21 10.81
C GLU A 65 -3.79 -5.35 10.84
N SER A 66 -3.14 -5.37 9.66
CA SER A 66 -1.67 -5.46 9.57
C SER A 66 -0.98 -4.28 10.26
N LEU A 67 -1.54 -3.08 10.16
CA LEU A 67 -0.96 -1.88 10.77
C LEU A 67 -1.10 -1.91 12.29
N VAL A 68 -2.27 -2.26 12.83
CA VAL A 68 -2.49 -2.39 14.26
C VAL A 68 -1.62 -3.50 14.86
N GLU A 69 -1.49 -4.64 14.18
CA GLU A 69 -0.64 -5.74 14.63
C GLU A 69 0.84 -5.33 14.69
N LYS A 70 1.32 -4.57 13.70
CA LYS A 70 2.69 -4.03 13.71
C LYS A 70 2.90 -3.04 14.84
N LEU A 71 1.96 -2.13 15.09
CA LEU A 71 2.04 -1.17 16.19
C LEU A 71 2.08 -1.88 17.54
N ARG A 72 1.23 -2.91 17.73
CA ARG A 72 1.23 -3.73 18.94
C ARG A 72 2.55 -4.48 19.19
N LYS A 73 3.31 -4.81 18.14
CA LYS A 73 4.62 -5.48 18.28
C LYS A 73 5.74 -4.51 18.65
N LEU A 74 5.56 -3.22 18.36
CA LEU A 74 6.58 -2.17 18.54
C LEU A 74 6.35 -1.35 19.81
N LEU A 75 5.10 -1.22 20.26
CA LEU A 75 4.67 -0.58 21.50
C LEU A 75 4.49 -1.63 22.61
#